data_AF-A0A9P5KVB7-F1
#
_entry.id   AF-A0A9P5KVB7-F1
#
_cell.length_a   1.000
_cell.length_b   1.000
_cell.length_c   1.000
_cell.angle_alpha   90.00
_cell.angle_beta   90.00
_cell.angle_gamma   90.00
#
_symmetry.space_group_name_H-M   'P 1'
#
loop_
_entity.id
_entity.type
_entity.pdbx_description
1 polymer ?
#
loop_
_entity_poly.entity_id
_entity_poly.type
_entity_poly.pdbx_seq_one_letter_code
_entity_poly.pdbx_strand_id
1 'polypeptide(L)'
;MDFVKANPKYVHENNLLDFISDDHGKSYNLCHFWSNFEIADLDFWRSPEYREYFDHLDKQGGFFYERWGDAPVHSLAAALFLNRTEVKYFGQVGYSHPPYTNCPTDRSFHNSHRCTCNPGNSFTFEGYSCASKYFKVQGIDGNSYDSYL
;
A
#
# COMPACT_ATOMS: atom_id res chain seq x y z
N MET A 1 13.64 3.28 10.56
CA MET A 1 13.24 4.57 11.17
C MET A 1 14.36 5.60 11.21
N ASP A 2 15.64 5.21 11.22
CA ASP A 2 16.74 6.17 11.34
C ASP A 2 16.85 7.14 10.16
N PHE A 3 16.57 6.68 8.93
CA PHE A 3 16.46 7.55 7.75
C PHE A 3 15.48 8.72 7.97
N VAL A 4 14.29 8.43 8.49
CA VAL A 4 13.24 9.42 8.73
C VAL A 4 13.64 10.41 9.83
N LYS A 5 14.27 9.92 10.91
CA LYS A 5 14.79 10.79 11.98
C LYS A 5 15.84 11.76 11.46
N ALA A 6 16.69 11.31 10.54
CA ALA A 6 17.71 12.15 9.91
C ALA A 6 17.13 13.09 8.83
N ASN A 7 16.00 12.73 8.22
CA ASN A 7 15.37 13.46 7.12
C ASN A 7 13.89 13.75 7.37
N PRO A 8 13.53 14.47 8.45
CA PRO A 8 12.13 14.70 8.80
C PRO A 8 11.38 15.51 7.72
N LYS A 9 12.11 16.29 6.92
CA LYS A 9 11.59 17.09 5.79
C LYS A 9 10.91 16.25 4.70
N TYR A 10 11.22 14.96 4.59
CA TYR A 10 10.62 14.07 3.59
C TYR A 10 9.32 13.43 4.07
N VAL A 11 9.01 13.51 5.36
CA VAL A 11 7.76 12.96 5.87
C VAL A 11 6.64 13.94 5.57
N HIS A 12 5.67 13.51 4.76
CA HIS A 12 4.51 14.33 4.46
C HIS A 12 3.64 14.47 5.71
N GLU A 13 3.05 15.64 5.95
CA GLU A 13 2.24 15.87 7.16
C GLU A 13 0.94 15.05 7.18
N ASN A 14 0.35 14.84 6.00
CA ASN A 14 -0.86 14.04 5.78
C ASN A 14 -0.51 12.64 5.22
N ASN A 15 0.42 11.93 5.84
CA ASN A 15 0.90 10.62 5.37
C ASN A 15 0.01 9.44 5.81
N LEU A 16 0.44 8.20 5.50
CA LEU A 16 -0.21 6.94 5.88
C LEU A 16 0.58 6.20 6.99
N LEU A 17 1.20 6.89 7.95
CA LEU A 17 1.94 6.24 9.04
C LEU A 17 1.09 5.21 9.80
N ASP A 18 -0.17 5.53 10.06
CA ASP A 18 -1.10 4.64 10.78
C ASP A 18 -1.50 3.39 9.96
N PHE A 19 -1.18 3.33 8.66
CA PHE A 19 -1.32 2.11 7.86
C PHE A 19 -0.18 1.13 8.17
N ILE A 20 1.06 1.62 8.27
CA ILE A 20 2.26 0.80 8.49
C ILE A 20 2.65 0.62 9.95
N SER A 21 2.00 1.31 10.89
CA SER A 21 2.33 1.25 12.32
C SER A 21 1.07 1.30 13.20
N ASP A 22 1.09 0.59 14.32
CA ASP A 22 0.02 0.60 15.34
C ASP A 22 0.35 1.45 16.57
N ASP A 23 1.57 1.97 16.64
CA ASP A 23 2.14 2.60 17.82
C ASP A 23 2.85 3.92 17.50
N HIS A 24 2.32 4.63 16.49
CA HIS A 24 2.79 5.92 16.01
C HIS A 24 4.27 5.90 15.56
N GLY A 25 4.65 4.85 14.82
CA GLY A 25 5.98 4.74 14.20
C GLY A 25 7.06 4.16 15.12
N LYS A 26 6.71 3.58 16.27
CA LYS A 26 7.70 2.89 17.13
C LYS A 26 8.04 1.51 16.56
N SER A 27 7.07 0.82 15.97
CA SER A 27 7.25 -0.47 15.30
C SER A 27 6.50 -0.55 13.96
N TYR A 28 6.98 -1.43 13.09
CA TYR A 28 6.35 -1.76 11.82
C TYR A 28 5.37 -2.91 12.03
N ASN A 29 4.11 -2.73 11.62
CA ASN A 29 3.05 -3.73 11.78
C ASN A 29 3.00 -4.78 10.64
N LEU A 30 3.98 -4.73 9.72
CA LEU A 30 4.13 -5.61 8.55
C LEU A 30 3.15 -5.36 7.39
N CYS A 31 2.25 -4.38 7.48
CA CYS A 31 1.36 -4.02 6.38
C CYS A 31 2.10 -3.32 5.23
N HIS A 32 1.88 -3.83 4.02
CA HIS A 32 2.40 -3.28 2.78
C HIS A 32 1.42 -3.52 1.63
N PHE A 33 1.52 -2.72 0.58
CA PHE A 33 0.88 -2.93 -0.71
C PHE A 33 1.62 -4.02 -1.48
N TRP A 34 0.91 -4.80 -2.28
CA TRP A 34 1.48 -5.97 -2.94
C TRP A 34 1.98 -5.63 -4.34
N SER A 35 3.30 -5.48 -4.49
CA SER A 35 3.94 -4.83 -5.65
C SER A 35 3.83 -5.58 -6.98
N ASN A 36 3.36 -6.83 -6.98
CA ASN A 36 3.07 -7.53 -8.24
C ASN A 36 1.93 -6.87 -9.04
N PHE A 37 1.09 -6.05 -8.40
CA PHE A 37 0.18 -5.12 -9.06
C PHE A 37 0.44 -3.69 -8.59
N GLU A 38 1.04 -2.87 -9.44
CA GLU A 38 1.28 -1.44 -9.19
C GLU A 38 0.96 -0.63 -10.44
N ILE A 39 0.13 0.40 -10.26
CA ILE A 39 -0.03 1.50 -11.21
C ILE A 39 0.43 2.74 -10.47
N ALA A 40 1.66 3.17 -10.75
CA ALA A 40 2.32 4.24 -10.01
C ALA A 40 2.97 5.25 -10.97
N ASP A 41 3.08 6.49 -10.51
CA ASP A 41 3.85 7.52 -11.21
C ASP A 41 5.34 7.31 -10.96
N LEU A 42 6.12 7.21 -12.04
CA LEU A 42 7.57 7.01 -11.95
C LEU A 42 8.29 8.22 -11.37
N ASP A 43 7.68 9.41 -11.40
CA ASP A 43 8.29 10.62 -10.85
C ASP A 43 8.44 10.54 -9.33
N PHE A 44 7.58 9.78 -8.64
CA PHE A 44 7.77 9.45 -7.23
C PHE A 44 9.06 8.65 -7.00
N TRP A 45 9.32 7.60 -7.79
CA TRP A 45 10.56 6.82 -7.65
C TRP A 45 11.82 7.59 -8.09
N ARG A 46 11.64 8.64 -8.90
CA ARG A 46 12.73 9.51 -9.34
C ARG A 46 12.99 10.66 -8.38
N SER A 47 12.12 10.89 -7.40
CA SER A 47 12.22 12.03 -6.49
C SER A 47 13.44 11.93 -5.57
N PRO A 48 13.92 13.07 -5.03
CA PRO A 48 15.05 13.08 -4.10
C PRO A 48 14.79 12.21 -2.86
N GLU A 49 13.60 12.29 -2.28
CA GLU A 49 13.24 11.54 -1.08
C GLU A 49 13.29 10.03 -1.28
N TYR A 50 12.79 9.52 -2.41
CA TYR A 50 12.86 8.09 -2.69
C TYR A 50 14.28 7.64 -3.00
N ARG A 51 15.04 8.41 -3.81
CA ARG A 51 16.42 8.06 -4.17
C ARG A 51 17.34 8.03 -2.95
N GLU A 52 17.23 9.01 -2.06
CA GLU A 52 18.02 9.05 -0.83
C GLU A 52 17.59 7.96 0.15
N TYR A 53 16.29 7.64 0.23
CA TYR A 53 15.78 6.52 1.01
C TYR A 53 16.34 5.18 0.50
N PHE A 54 16.27 4.95 -0.81
CA PHE A 54 16.77 3.72 -1.42
C PHE A 54 18.29 3.57 -1.25
N ASP A 55 19.07 4.65 -1.48
CA ASP A 55 20.52 4.67 -1.26
C ASP A 55 20.87 4.39 0.22
N HIS A 56 20.09 4.90 1.18
CA HIS A 56 20.24 4.56 2.58
C HIS A 56 20.04 3.06 2.82
N LEU A 57 18.98 2.46 2.28
CA LEU A 57 18.70 1.03 2.44
C LEU A 57 19.77 0.15 1.77
N ASP A 58 20.21 0.51 0.57
CA ASP A 58 21.25 -0.23 -0.15
C ASP A 58 22.55 -0.30 0.65
N LYS A 59 22.94 0.82 1.27
CA LYS A 59 24.11 0.90 2.18
C LYS A 59 23.95 0.09 3.47
N GLN A 60 22.72 -0.16 3.94
CA GLN A 60 22.49 -1.04 5.09
C GLN A 60 22.66 -2.53 4.73
N GLY A 61 22.55 -2.90 3.45
CA GLY A 61 22.77 -4.26 2.97
C GLY A 61 21.66 -5.26 3.28
N GLY A 62 20.52 -4.83 3.82
CA GLY A 62 19.41 -5.72 4.20
C GLY A 62 18.76 -6.47 3.02
N PHE A 63 18.96 -6.01 1.78
CA PHE A 63 18.60 -6.77 0.59
C PHE A 63 19.36 -8.11 0.47
N PHE A 64 20.60 -8.17 0.96
CA PHE A 64 21.47 -9.35 0.86
C PHE A 64 21.67 -10.08 2.18
N TYR A 65 21.78 -9.32 3.28
CA TYR A 65 21.95 -9.88 4.62
C TYR A 65 20.62 -10.30 5.26
N GLU A 66 19.51 -9.77 4.75
CA GLU A 66 18.16 -10.22 5.08
C GLU A 66 17.43 -10.64 3.78
N ARG A 67 16.13 -10.31 3.66
CA ARG A 67 15.34 -10.56 2.46
C ARG A 67 14.31 -9.45 2.26
N TRP A 68 14.78 -8.22 2.24
CA TRP A 68 13.91 -7.06 1.99
C TRP A 68 13.32 -7.16 0.59
N GLY A 69 12.01 -7.36 0.51
CA GLY A 69 11.28 -7.32 -0.75
C GLY A 69 11.02 -5.87 -1.16
N ASP A 70 10.83 -5.66 -2.46
CA ASP A 70 10.42 -4.39 -3.03
C ASP A 70 9.06 -3.92 -2.47
N ALA A 71 8.09 -4.83 -2.29
CA ALA A 71 6.77 -4.50 -1.77
C ALA A 71 6.77 -3.71 -0.44
N PRO A 72 7.43 -4.16 0.65
CA PRO A 72 7.55 -3.36 1.86
C PRO A 72 8.42 -2.10 1.68
N VAL A 73 9.44 -2.11 0.82
CA VAL A 73 10.27 -0.93 0.55
C VAL A 73 9.45 0.19 -0.12
N HIS A 74 8.73 -0.13 -1.20
CA HIS A 74 7.81 0.77 -1.89
C HIS A 74 6.74 1.30 -0.95
N SER A 75 6.15 0.40 -0.15
CA SER A 75 5.05 0.74 0.75
C SER A 75 5.46 1.67 1.89
N LEU A 76 6.63 1.44 2.50
CA LEU A 76 7.16 2.33 3.53
C LEU A 76 7.44 3.73 2.98
N ALA A 77 8.04 3.82 1.78
CA ALA A 77 8.26 5.11 1.13
C ALA A 77 6.94 5.82 0.80
N ALA A 78 6.03 5.16 0.10
CA ALA A 78 4.74 5.74 -0.27
C ALA A 78 3.93 6.15 0.97
N ALA A 79 3.94 5.34 2.03
CA ALA A 79 3.19 5.63 3.24
C ALA A 79 3.77 6.78 4.06
N LEU A 80 5.04 7.14 3.90
CA LEU A 80 5.70 8.20 4.66
C LEU A 80 5.85 9.50 3.86
N PHE A 81 6.14 9.40 2.57
CA PHE A 81 6.61 10.54 1.76
C PHE A 81 5.51 11.18 0.90
N LEU A 82 4.42 10.45 0.63
CA LEU A 82 3.29 10.99 -0.13
C LEU A 82 2.19 11.52 0.78
N ASN A 83 1.35 12.39 0.24
CA ASN A 83 0.04 12.64 0.81
C ASN A 83 -0.79 11.37 0.67
N ARG A 84 -1.47 10.95 1.74
CA ARG A 84 -2.32 9.76 1.73
C ARG A 84 -3.37 9.77 0.62
N THR A 85 -3.84 10.94 0.17
CA THR A 85 -4.84 11.01 -0.92
C THR A 85 -4.27 10.68 -2.30
N GLU A 86 -2.94 10.65 -2.45
CA GLU A 86 -2.24 10.24 -3.67
C GLU A 86 -2.12 8.71 -3.79
N VAL A 87 -2.25 7.99 -2.67
CA VAL A 87 -2.28 6.52 -2.66
C VAL A 87 -3.71 6.04 -2.84
N LYS A 88 -3.95 5.21 -3.86
CA LYS A 88 -5.29 4.79 -4.27
C LYS A 88 -5.44 3.27 -4.24
N TYR A 89 -6.63 2.81 -3.86
CA TYR A 89 -7.03 1.42 -3.92
C TYR A 89 -7.99 1.20 -5.10
N PHE A 90 -7.62 0.29 -6.01
CA PHE A 90 -8.42 -0.02 -7.19
C PHE A 90 -9.44 -1.13 -6.91
N GLY A 91 -10.50 -0.83 -6.16
CA GLY A 91 -11.56 -1.80 -5.84
C GLY A 91 -12.33 -2.34 -7.04
N GLN A 92 -12.15 -1.69 -8.20
CA GLN A 92 -12.81 -2.03 -9.45
C GLN A 92 -12.03 -3.03 -10.32
N VAL A 93 -10.76 -3.24 -10.02
CA VAL A 93 -9.90 -4.10 -10.84
C VAL A 93 -9.90 -5.52 -10.27
N GLY A 94 -10.58 -6.44 -10.96
CA GLY A 94 -10.43 -7.87 -10.68
C GLY A 94 -9.01 -8.33 -10.98
N TYR A 95 -8.28 -8.80 -9.98
CA TYR A 95 -6.87 -9.20 -10.09
C TYR A 95 -6.58 -10.43 -9.23
N SER A 96 -5.81 -11.37 -9.78
CA SER A 96 -5.38 -12.57 -9.06
C SER A 96 -3.88 -12.78 -9.26
N HIS A 97 -3.17 -12.92 -8.14
CA HIS A 97 -1.81 -13.42 -8.10
C HIS A 97 -1.77 -14.46 -6.98
N PRO A 98 -1.40 -15.73 -7.24
CA PRO A 98 -1.48 -16.77 -6.22
C PRO A 98 -0.80 -16.37 -4.90
N PRO A 99 -1.43 -16.60 -3.74
CA PRO A 99 -2.73 -17.25 -3.53
C PRO A 99 -3.94 -16.29 -3.44
N TYR A 100 -3.73 -14.97 -3.60
CA TYR A 100 -4.76 -13.96 -3.29
C TYR A 100 -5.46 -13.41 -4.53
N THR A 101 -6.70 -12.96 -4.33
CA THR A 101 -7.52 -12.35 -5.37
C THR A 101 -8.16 -11.07 -4.82
N ASN A 102 -8.05 -9.97 -5.56
CA ASN A 102 -8.94 -8.84 -5.43
C ASN A 102 -10.10 -9.04 -6.39
N CYS A 103 -11.33 -9.14 -5.88
CA CYS A 103 -12.53 -9.26 -6.71
C CYS A 103 -13.52 -8.14 -6.36
N PRO A 104 -14.00 -7.35 -7.35
CA PRO A 104 -15.07 -6.38 -7.13
C PRO A 104 -16.30 -7.04 -6.50
N THR A 105 -16.71 -6.56 -5.32
CA THR A 105 -17.80 -7.17 -4.54
C THR A 105 -19.17 -6.56 -4.84
N ASP A 106 -19.22 -5.36 -5.43
CA ASP A 106 -20.48 -4.80 -5.91
C ASP A 106 -21.04 -5.64 -7.07
N ARG A 107 -22.25 -6.15 -6.88
CA ARG A 107 -22.87 -7.10 -7.80
C ARG A 107 -23.26 -6.44 -9.13
N SER A 108 -23.62 -5.16 -9.10
CA SER A 108 -23.98 -4.43 -10.32
C SER A 108 -22.74 -4.24 -11.19
N PHE A 109 -21.65 -3.77 -10.60
CA PHE A 109 -20.36 -3.61 -11.26
C PHE A 109 -19.82 -4.94 -11.77
N HIS A 110 -19.76 -5.95 -10.90
CA HIS A 110 -19.23 -7.27 -11.24
C HIS A 110 -19.90 -7.88 -12.48
N ASN A 111 -21.24 -7.83 -12.52
CA ASN A 111 -22.02 -8.33 -13.66
C ASN A 111 -21.85 -7.47 -14.92
N SER A 112 -21.94 -6.14 -14.79
CA SER A 112 -21.88 -5.22 -15.94
C SER A 112 -20.50 -5.17 -16.59
N HIS A 113 -19.43 -5.38 -15.82
CA HIS A 113 -18.04 -5.40 -16.28
C HIS A 113 -17.51 -6.81 -16.54
N ARG A 114 -18.39 -7.82 -16.50
CA ARG A 114 -18.10 -9.21 -16.89
C ARG A 114 -16.92 -9.81 -16.09
N CYS A 115 -16.84 -9.52 -14.80
CA CYS A 115 -15.83 -10.08 -13.92
C CYS A 115 -15.96 -11.62 -13.84
N THR A 116 -14.83 -12.32 -13.82
CA THR A 116 -14.78 -13.79 -13.82
C THR A 116 -14.42 -14.40 -12.45
N CYS A 117 -13.92 -13.59 -11.52
CA CYS A 117 -13.61 -14.02 -10.16
C CYS A 117 -14.88 -14.21 -9.30
N ASN A 118 -14.81 -15.05 -8.28
CA ASN A 118 -15.87 -15.16 -7.26
C ASN A 118 -15.69 -14.06 -6.20
N PRO A 119 -16.68 -13.15 -6.00
CA PRO A 119 -16.60 -12.12 -4.95
C PRO A 119 -16.35 -12.67 -3.55
N GLY A 120 -16.86 -13.87 -3.25
CA GLY A 120 -16.65 -14.54 -1.96
C GLY A 120 -15.21 -15.02 -1.72
N ASN A 121 -14.36 -15.00 -2.74
CA ASN A 121 -12.94 -15.35 -2.63
C ASN A 121 -12.04 -14.10 -2.59
N SER A 122 -12.61 -12.89 -2.47
CA SER A 122 -11.82 -11.66 -2.41
C SER A 122 -11.05 -11.57 -1.09
N PHE A 123 -9.73 -11.41 -1.18
CA PHE A 123 -8.85 -11.33 -0.02
C PHE A 123 -8.92 -9.98 0.70
N THR A 124 -9.47 -8.94 0.06
CA THR A 124 -9.44 -7.54 0.53
C THR A 124 -9.81 -7.38 2.01
N PHE A 125 -10.90 -8.00 2.46
CA PHE A 125 -11.40 -7.85 3.84
C PHE A 125 -11.15 -9.09 4.72
N GLU A 126 -10.32 -10.03 4.25
CA GLU A 126 -9.89 -11.17 5.06
C GLU A 126 -8.96 -10.72 6.19
N GLY A 127 -8.93 -11.48 7.29
CA GLY A 127 -8.23 -11.06 8.52
C GLY A 127 -6.72 -10.85 8.38
N TYR A 128 -6.07 -11.50 7.40
CA TYR A 128 -4.64 -11.33 7.12
C TYR A 128 -4.34 -10.21 6.11
N SER A 129 -5.37 -9.64 5.48
CA SER A 129 -5.24 -8.50 4.58
C SER A 129 -5.10 -7.19 5.37
N CYS A 130 -4.36 -6.24 4.80
CA CYS A 130 -4.21 -4.90 5.36
C CYS A 130 -5.22 -3.90 4.78
N ALA A 131 -6.11 -4.30 3.86
CA ALA A 131 -7.03 -3.34 3.22
C ALA A 131 -7.99 -2.71 4.22
N SER A 132 -8.56 -3.48 5.16
CA SER A 132 -9.43 -2.93 6.23
C SER A 132 -8.75 -1.81 7.01
N LYS A 133 -7.45 -1.93 7.25
CA LYS A 133 -6.65 -0.90 7.89
C LYS A 133 -6.44 0.30 6.99
N TYR A 134 -6.08 0.07 5.73
CA TYR A 134 -5.98 1.13 4.73
C TYR A 134 -7.27 1.96 4.66
N PHE A 135 -8.43 1.31 4.57
CA PHE A 135 -9.74 1.98 4.53
C PHE A 135 -10.01 2.80 5.79
N LYS A 136 -9.75 2.22 6.97
CA LYS A 136 -9.91 2.91 8.25
C LYS A 136 -9.04 4.16 8.32
N VAL A 137 -7.75 4.04 7.97
CA VAL A 137 -6.83 5.18 7.97
C VAL A 137 -7.29 6.21 6.96
N GLN A 138 -7.70 5.79 5.76
CA GLN A 138 -8.20 6.65 4.69
C GLN A 138 -9.55 7.30 4.98
N GLY A 139 -10.29 6.87 6.00
CA GLY A 139 -11.64 7.37 6.26
C GLY A 139 -12.65 6.97 5.18
N ILE A 140 -12.38 5.86 4.49
CA ILE A 140 -13.18 5.35 3.38
C ILE A 140 -14.03 4.19 3.90
N ASP A 141 -15.32 4.17 3.56
CA ASP A 141 -16.18 3.00 3.84
C ASP A 141 -15.89 1.90 2.82
N GLY A 142 -15.10 0.90 3.21
CA GLY A 142 -14.78 -0.26 2.38
C GLY A 142 -15.99 -1.12 1.96
N ASN A 143 -17.21 -0.84 2.43
CA ASN A 143 -18.42 -1.47 1.92
C ASN A 143 -19.12 -0.63 0.83
N SER A 144 -18.73 0.63 0.67
CA SER A 144 -19.30 1.54 -0.32
C SER A 144 -18.43 1.57 -1.57
N TYR A 145 -18.96 1.07 -2.68
CA TYR A 145 -18.21 0.97 -3.94
C TYR A 145 -17.83 2.34 -4.53
N ASP A 146 -18.64 3.36 -4.27
CA ASP A 146 -18.39 4.73 -4.73
C ASP A 146 -17.24 5.41 -3.98
N SER A 147 -16.80 4.83 -2.86
CA SER A 147 -15.74 5.38 -2.01
C SER A 147 -14.33 5.10 -2.55
N TYR A 148 -14.22 4.30 -3.62
CA TYR A 148 -12.96 3.96 -4.30
C TYR A 148 -12.58 4.94 -5.42
N LEU A 149 -13.45 5.90 -5.74
CA LEU A 149 -13.28 6.96 -6.74
C LEU A 149 -12.58 8.18 -6.11
#